data_AF-A0A8D8C9R8-F1
#
_entry.id   AF-A0A8D8C9R8-F1
#
_cell.length_a   1.000
_cell.length_b   1.000
_cell.length_c   1.000
_cell.angle_alpha   90.00
_cell.angle_beta   90.00
_cell.angle_gamma   90.00
#
_symmetry.space_group_name_H-M   'P 1'
#
loop_
_entity.id
_entity.type
_entity.pdbx_description
1 polymer ?
#
loop_
_entity_poly.entity_id
_entity_poly.type
_entity_poly.pdbx_seq_one_letter_code
_entity_poly.pdbx_strand_id
1 'polypeptide(L)'
;MSWNVLFRRNLFIFNVRHRSFATKKAANPVARPNRWRSVIGLEVHAQIQSESKLFSGAEVSFGAPINACVALVDASIPGTLPVLNRRCVELGVRTALALGCKVAPVSAFDRKHYFYADLPAGYQITQQRAPLARGGLLTFPVFVPGVTKKPYYKSARLHQLQLEQDSGKSLHDPVERKSL
;
A
#
# COMPACT_ATOMS: atom_id res chain seq x y z
N MET A 1 -15.74 14.32 9.00
CA MET A 1 -15.99 15.59 9.71
C MET A 1 -14.98 15.72 10.84
N SER A 2 -14.39 16.93 10.99
CA SER A 2 -13.58 17.46 12.10
C SER A 2 -12.44 16.63 12.71
N TRP A 3 -11.20 17.07 12.48
CA TRP A 3 -10.03 16.66 13.25
C TRP A 3 -9.95 17.49 14.53
N ASN A 4 -10.05 16.84 15.68
CA ASN A 4 -9.66 17.41 16.97
C ASN A 4 -8.75 16.40 17.69
N VAL A 5 -7.44 16.64 17.68
CA VAL A 5 -6.51 15.93 18.57
C VAL A 5 -6.11 16.92 19.67
N LEU A 6 -6.80 16.77 20.80
CA LEU A 6 -6.52 17.44 22.06
C LEU A 6 -5.27 16.78 22.68
N PHE A 7 -4.14 17.48 22.73
CA PHE A 7 -2.99 17.04 23.52
C PHE A 7 -3.29 17.25 25.01
N ARG A 8 -3.67 16.17 25.72
CA ARG A 8 -3.57 16.12 27.18
C ARG A 8 -2.30 15.39 27.58
N ARG A 9 -1.36 16.15 28.13
CA ARG A 9 -0.27 15.67 29.00
C ARG A 9 -0.89 14.85 30.14
N ASN A 10 -0.51 13.59 30.26
CA ASN A 10 -0.43 12.93 31.55
C ASN A 10 0.90 12.18 31.65
N LEU A 11 1.68 12.65 32.61
CA LEU A 11 2.98 12.16 33.02
C LEU A 11 2.75 10.85 33.80
N PHE A 12 3.23 9.72 33.28
CA PHE A 12 3.46 8.53 34.11
C PHE A 12 4.89 8.06 33.86
N ILE A 13 5.71 8.27 34.88
CA ILE A 13 7.10 7.80 34.96
C ILE A 13 7.04 6.31 35.30
N PHE A 14 7.41 5.46 34.36
CA PHE A 14 7.82 4.08 34.67
C PHE A 14 9.31 3.92 34.40
N ASN A 15 10.05 3.67 35.47
CA ASN A 15 11.48 3.45 35.51
C ASN A 15 11.78 2.04 34.99
N VAL A 16 12.11 1.90 33.69
CA VAL A 16 12.63 0.65 33.13
C VAL A 16 14.14 0.76 33.04
N ARG A 17 14.85 0.03 33.91
CA ARG A 17 16.30 -0.18 33.83
C ARG A 17 16.64 -0.89 32.52
N HIS A 18 17.04 -0.14 31.50
CA HIS A 18 17.70 -0.71 30.33
C HIS A 18 19.10 -1.20 30.71
N ARG A 19 19.28 -2.53 30.82
CA ARG A 19 20.62 -3.14 30.73
C ARG A 19 21.14 -2.92 29.30
N SER A 20 22.01 -1.94 29.14
CA SER A 20 22.78 -1.75 27.91
C SER A 20 23.90 -2.80 27.87
N PHE A 21 23.79 -3.77 26.96
CA PHE A 21 24.95 -4.57 26.56
C PHE A 21 25.79 -3.74 25.59
N ALA A 22 26.66 -2.88 26.15
CA ALA A 22 27.67 -2.18 25.37
C ALA A 22 28.92 -3.06 25.28
N THR A 23 29.12 -3.75 24.16
CA THR A 23 30.45 -4.25 23.79
C THR A 23 31.35 -3.04 23.54
N LYS A 24 32.46 -2.93 24.29
CA LYS A 24 33.48 -1.89 24.10
C LYS A 24 33.88 -1.85 22.62
N LYS A 25 33.60 -0.73 21.96
CA LYS A 25 33.96 -0.49 20.56
C LYS A 25 35.47 -0.23 20.50
N ALA A 26 36.23 -1.18 19.99
CA ALA A 26 37.64 -0.96 19.68
C ALA A 26 37.75 0.19 18.66
N ALA A 27 38.51 1.21 19.01
CA ALA A 27 38.77 2.38 18.17
C ALA A 27 39.78 2.01 17.10
N ASN A 28 39.32 1.53 15.95
CA ASN A 28 39.68 2.01 14.60
C ASN A 28 39.03 1.09 13.54
N PRO A 29 38.27 1.64 12.60
CA PRO A 29 38.34 1.14 11.25
C PRO A 29 38.72 2.28 10.33
N VAL A 30 39.90 2.16 9.70
CA VAL A 30 40.15 2.82 8.42
C VAL A 30 38.95 2.47 7.53
N ALA A 31 38.10 3.46 7.28
CA ALA A 31 36.89 3.29 6.50
C ALA A 31 37.28 2.85 5.10
N ARG A 32 37.19 1.54 4.83
CA ARG A 32 37.35 1.01 3.48
C ARG A 32 36.30 1.72 2.61
N PRO A 33 36.66 2.28 1.44
CA PRO A 33 35.66 2.87 0.56
C PRO A 33 34.64 1.78 0.26
N ASN A 34 33.39 2.03 0.64
CA ASN A 34 32.31 1.08 0.48
C ASN A 34 32.09 0.91 -1.04
N ARG A 35 32.61 -0.18 -1.61
CA ARG A 35 32.57 -0.45 -3.07
C ARG A 35 31.15 -0.72 -3.59
N TRP A 36 30.18 -0.83 -2.71
CA TRP A 36 28.81 -1.22 -3.02
C TRP A 36 27.84 -0.05 -2.83
N ARG A 37 26.92 0.10 -3.77
CA ARG A 37 25.85 1.11 -3.73
C ARG A 37 24.49 0.40 -3.76
N SER A 38 23.64 0.70 -2.78
CA SER A 38 22.27 0.20 -2.76
C SER A 38 21.40 0.93 -3.78
N VAL A 39 20.55 0.16 -4.46
CA VAL A 39 19.51 0.65 -5.38
C VAL A 39 18.20 0.05 -4.91
N ILE A 40 17.23 0.91 -4.55
CA ILE A 40 15.96 0.50 -3.93
C ILE A 40 14.82 0.95 -4.84
N GLY A 41 13.92 0.03 -5.17
CA GLY A 41 12.63 0.30 -5.78
C GLY A 41 11.52 0.03 -4.77
N LEU A 42 10.43 0.79 -4.84
CA LEU A 42 9.25 0.59 -4.02
C LEU A 42 8.06 0.29 -4.91
N GLU A 43 7.27 -0.70 -4.51
CA GLU A 43 5.92 -0.95 -5.01
C GLU A 43 4.96 -0.67 -3.86
N VAL A 44 4.05 0.27 -4.05
CA VAL A 44 3.15 0.74 -2.98
C VAL A 44 1.72 0.53 -3.44
N HIS A 45 0.99 -0.28 -2.69
CA HIS A 45 -0.44 -0.50 -2.88
C HIS A 45 -1.18 0.38 -1.88
N ALA A 46 -2.09 1.22 -2.37
CA ALA A 46 -2.85 2.15 -1.55
C ALA A 46 -4.33 1.96 -1.82
N GLN A 47 -5.09 1.62 -0.77
CA GLN A 47 -6.52 1.41 -0.86
C GLN A 47 -7.24 2.71 -1.21
N ILE A 48 -8.06 2.67 -2.25
CA ILE A 48 -8.85 3.83 -2.69
C ILE A 48 -10.00 4.04 -1.70
N GLN A 49 -10.14 5.27 -1.21
CA GLN A 49 -11.26 5.64 -0.35
C GLN A 49 -12.54 5.85 -1.18
N SER A 50 -13.22 4.76 -1.53
CA SER A 50 -14.53 4.73 -2.18
C SER A 50 -15.58 4.06 -1.29
N GLU A 51 -16.86 4.34 -1.54
CA GLU A 51 -17.97 3.72 -0.80
C GLU A 51 -18.22 2.27 -1.24
N SER A 52 -18.01 1.98 -2.52
CA SER A 52 -18.15 0.64 -3.11
C SER A 52 -16.84 0.17 -3.77
N LYS A 53 -16.74 -1.14 -3.99
CA LYS A 53 -15.55 -1.80 -4.53
C LYS A 53 -15.27 -1.41 -5.99
N LEU A 54 -14.08 -1.78 -6.48
CA LEU A 54 -13.61 -1.41 -7.82
C LEU A 54 -14.47 -2.00 -8.95
N PHE A 55 -14.98 -3.22 -8.76
CA PHE A 55 -15.72 -3.98 -9.78
C PHE A 55 -17.12 -4.44 -9.35
N SER A 56 -17.58 -4.03 -8.17
CA SER A 56 -18.87 -4.43 -7.61
C SER A 56 -19.50 -3.32 -6.76
N GLY A 57 -20.81 -3.41 -6.56
CA GLY A 57 -21.57 -2.48 -5.72
C GLY A 57 -21.47 -2.76 -4.22
N ALA A 58 -20.72 -3.78 -3.79
CA ALA A 58 -20.55 -4.07 -2.36
C ALA A 58 -19.79 -2.95 -1.66
N GLU A 59 -20.13 -2.72 -0.39
CA GLU A 59 -19.52 -1.70 0.46
C GLU A 59 -18.02 -1.98 0.70
N VAL A 60 -17.23 -0.92 0.82
CA VAL A 60 -15.85 -0.96 1.31
C VAL A 60 -15.85 -0.48 2.76
N SER A 61 -15.88 -1.41 3.72
CA SER A 61 -15.94 -1.11 5.15
C SER A 61 -14.91 -1.91 5.94
N PHE A 62 -14.11 -1.21 6.75
CA PHE A 62 -13.12 -1.84 7.60
C PHE A 62 -13.76 -2.39 8.88
N GLY A 63 -13.45 -3.64 9.23
CA GLY A 63 -13.95 -4.27 10.46
C GLY A 63 -15.41 -4.75 10.37
N ALA A 64 -16.00 -4.78 9.18
CA ALA A 64 -17.27 -5.46 8.95
C ALA A 64 -17.18 -6.96 9.32
N PRO A 65 -18.30 -7.61 9.67
CA PRO A 65 -18.31 -9.06 9.89
C PRO A 65 -17.79 -9.83 8.67
N ILE A 66 -17.21 -11.01 8.91
CA ILE A 66 -16.63 -11.85 7.86
C ILE A 66 -17.68 -12.10 6.77
N ASN A 67 -17.29 -11.88 5.52
CA ASN A 67 -18.13 -12.07 4.34
C ASN A 67 -19.44 -11.26 4.29
N ALA A 68 -19.61 -10.21 5.12
CA ALA A 68 -20.81 -9.37 5.11
C ALA A 68 -20.85 -8.39 3.92
N CYS A 69 -19.69 -7.88 3.50
CA CYS A 69 -19.56 -6.92 2.40
C CYS A 69 -19.13 -7.63 1.11
N VAL A 70 -19.93 -8.61 0.62
CA VAL A 70 -19.58 -9.45 -0.54
C VAL A 70 -20.75 -9.50 -1.52
N ALA A 71 -20.53 -9.06 -2.76
CA ALA A 71 -21.46 -9.25 -3.87
C ALA A 71 -21.18 -10.58 -4.61
N LEU A 72 -22.13 -11.03 -5.44
CA LEU A 72 -21.97 -12.27 -6.22
C LEU A 72 -20.71 -12.29 -7.10
N VAL A 73 -20.34 -11.13 -7.67
CA VAL A 73 -19.11 -11.01 -8.48
C VAL A 73 -17.84 -11.07 -7.63
N ASP A 74 -17.88 -10.59 -6.38
CA ASP A 74 -16.74 -10.69 -5.46
C ASP A 74 -16.48 -12.16 -5.10
N ALA A 75 -17.55 -12.95 -4.93
CA ALA A 75 -17.51 -14.38 -4.70
C ALA A 75 -17.28 -15.22 -5.97
N SER A 76 -17.10 -14.56 -7.13
CA SER A 76 -16.88 -15.22 -8.43
C SER A 76 -17.96 -16.25 -8.80
N ILE A 77 -19.22 -15.96 -8.44
CA ILE A 77 -20.35 -16.82 -8.80
C ILE A 77 -20.46 -16.91 -10.32
N PRO A 78 -20.62 -18.12 -10.90
CA PRO A 78 -20.71 -18.30 -12.35
C PRO A 78 -21.78 -17.41 -12.98
N GLY A 79 -21.42 -16.76 -14.10
CA GLY A 79 -22.31 -15.85 -14.84
C GLY A 79 -22.30 -14.40 -14.38
N THR A 80 -21.58 -14.05 -13.31
CA THR A 80 -21.39 -12.65 -12.90
C THR A 80 -20.34 -11.93 -13.75
N LEU A 81 -20.50 -10.62 -13.94
CA LEU A 81 -19.58 -9.78 -14.72
C LEU A 81 -19.15 -8.55 -13.90
N PRO A 82 -17.88 -8.14 -13.97
CA PRO A 82 -17.37 -6.97 -13.25
C PRO A 82 -17.86 -5.66 -13.89
N VAL A 83 -18.20 -4.67 -13.05
CA VAL A 83 -18.57 -3.31 -13.51
C VAL A 83 -17.66 -2.30 -12.86
N LEU A 84 -16.90 -1.57 -13.67
CA LEU A 84 -15.89 -0.62 -13.20
C LEU A 84 -16.51 0.56 -12.44
N ASN A 85 -15.98 0.84 -11.26
CA ASN A 85 -16.40 1.96 -10.43
C ASN A 85 -15.80 3.30 -10.92
N ARG A 86 -16.66 4.19 -11.41
CA ARG A 86 -16.29 5.53 -11.88
C ARG A 86 -15.54 6.35 -10.83
N ARG A 87 -15.93 6.26 -9.55
CA ARG A 87 -15.31 7.04 -8.47
C ARG A 87 -13.88 6.58 -8.21
N CYS A 88 -13.62 5.28 -8.27
CA CYS A 88 -12.26 4.75 -8.16
C CYS A 88 -11.35 5.26 -9.28
N VAL A 89 -11.85 5.29 -10.53
CA VAL A 89 -11.11 5.83 -11.67
C VAL A 89 -10.80 7.32 -11.48
N GLU A 90 -11.80 8.10 -11.07
CA GLU A 90 -11.63 9.54 -10.82
C GLU A 90 -10.56 9.81 -9.75
N LEU A 91 -10.60 9.08 -8.63
CA LEU A 91 -9.60 9.20 -7.56
C LEU A 91 -8.21 8.78 -8.05
N GLY A 92 -8.10 7.71 -8.84
CA GLY A 92 -6.84 7.30 -9.48
C GLY A 92 -6.25 8.39 -10.38
N VAL A 93 -7.08 9.02 -11.21
CA VAL A 93 -6.66 10.13 -12.09
C VAL A 93 -6.24 11.35 -11.27
N ARG A 94 -6.99 11.72 -10.24
CA ARG A 94 -6.63 12.81 -9.32
C ARG A 94 -5.27 12.56 -8.66
N THR A 95 -5.02 11.34 -8.18
CA THR A 95 -3.73 10.94 -7.60
C THR A 95 -2.61 11.01 -8.63
N ALA A 96 -2.84 10.54 -9.86
CA ALA A 96 -1.85 10.63 -10.94
C ALA A 96 -1.46 12.09 -11.23
N LEU A 97 -2.43 13.00 -11.33
CA LEU A 97 -2.16 14.43 -11.52
C LEU A 97 -1.41 15.03 -10.33
N ALA A 98 -1.81 14.69 -9.09
CA ALA A 98 -1.15 15.18 -7.88
C ALA A 98 0.32 14.72 -7.77
N LEU A 99 0.65 13.55 -8.29
CA LEU A 99 2.02 13.01 -8.34
C LEU A 99 2.81 13.45 -9.58
N GLY A 100 2.22 14.32 -10.42
CA GLY A 100 2.84 14.81 -11.66
C GLY A 100 2.99 13.74 -12.74
N CYS A 101 2.19 12.68 -12.69
CA CYS A 101 2.18 11.63 -13.69
C CYS A 101 1.49 12.10 -14.97
N LYS A 102 1.88 11.52 -16.12
CA LYS A 102 1.14 11.68 -17.38
C LYS A 102 0.03 10.63 -17.43
N VAL A 103 -1.22 11.09 -17.36
CA VAL A 103 -2.41 10.23 -17.48
C VAL A 103 -2.52 9.71 -18.91
N ALA A 104 -2.79 8.41 -19.06
CA ALA A 104 -2.98 7.78 -20.35
C ALA A 104 -4.37 8.14 -20.92
N PRO A 105 -4.50 8.51 -22.20
CA PRO A 105 -5.80 8.76 -22.82
C PRO A 105 -6.65 7.48 -22.90
N VAL A 106 -5.99 6.33 -23.00
CA VAL A 106 -6.59 4.99 -22.98
C VAL A 106 -5.77 4.11 -22.04
N SER A 107 -6.44 3.43 -21.12
CA SER A 107 -5.87 2.39 -20.26
C SER A 107 -6.76 1.15 -20.35
N ALA A 108 -6.21 -0.03 -20.03
CA ALA A 108 -6.92 -1.30 -20.14
C ALA A 108 -6.66 -2.18 -18.93
N PHE A 109 -7.65 -3.00 -18.58
CA PHE A 109 -7.53 -4.00 -17.54
C PHE A 109 -7.13 -5.35 -18.15
N ASP A 110 -6.22 -6.02 -17.46
CA ASP A 110 -5.64 -7.31 -17.77
C ASP A 110 -5.97 -8.30 -16.64
N ARG A 111 -5.96 -9.60 -16.95
CA ARG A 111 -6.12 -10.68 -15.97
C ARG A 111 -4.76 -11.27 -15.62
N LYS A 112 -4.36 -11.14 -14.35
CA LYS A 112 -3.14 -11.76 -13.80
C LYS A 112 -3.54 -13.06 -13.08
N HIS A 113 -3.26 -14.20 -13.70
CA HIS A 113 -3.73 -15.51 -13.23
C HIS A 113 -2.78 -16.12 -12.20
N TYR A 114 -3.32 -16.55 -11.06
CA TYR A 114 -2.62 -17.36 -10.05
C TYR A 114 -3.67 -17.97 -9.10
N PHE A 115 -3.33 -19.11 -8.50
CA PHE A 115 -4.21 -19.78 -7.56
C PHE A 115 -3.85 -19.41 -6.12
N TYR A 116 -4.82 -18.86 -5.40
CA TYR A 116 -4.72 -18.65 -3.96
C TYR A 116 -6.13 -18.60 -3.35
N ALA A 117 -6.26 -18.98 -2.07
CA ALA A 117 -7.56 -19.15 -1.42
C ALA A 117 -8.37 -17.86 -1.28
N ASP A 118 -7.69 -16.71 -1.25
CA ASP A 118 -8.30 -15.39 -1.14
C ASP A 118 -8.66 -14.74 -2.50
N LEU A 119 -8.42 -15.45 -3.60
CA LEU A 119 -8.65 -14.97 -4.97
C LEU A 119 -9.64 -15.89 -5.71
N PRO A 120 -10.96 -15.73 -5.48
CA PRO A 120 -11.98 -16.69 -5.93
C PRO A 120 -12.06 -16.84 -7.45
N ALA A 121 -11.68 -15.82 -8.22
CA ALA A 121 -11.73 -15.86 -9.68
C ALA A 121 -10.56 -16.64 -10.31
N GLY A 122 -9.51 -16.95 -9.54
CA GLY A 122 -8.24 -17.50 -10.07
C GLY A 122 -7.43 -16.49 -10.90
N TYR A 123 -7.82 -15.21 -10.89
CA TYR A 123 -7.06 -14.11 -11.45
C TYR A 123 -7.40 -12.79 -10.77
N GLN A 124 -6.41 -11.89 -10.74
CA GLN A 124 -6.55 -10.51 -10.30
C GLN A 124 -6.77 -9.62 -11.53
N ILE A 125 -7.75 -8.70 -11.46
CA ILE A 125 -7.95 -7.67 -12.48
C ILE A 125 -7.02 -6.48 -12.15
N THR A 126 -6.07 -6.18 -13.03
CA THR A 126 -5.03 -5.14 -12.86
C THR A 126 -4.73 -4.44 -14.19
N GLN A 127 -3.78 -3.50 -14.28
CA GLN A 127 -3.41 -2.82 -15.54
C GLN A 127 -1.91 -2.94 -15.84
N GLN A 128 -1.47 -4.14 -16.24
CA GLN A 128 -0.05 -4.42 -16.46
C GLN A 128 0.48 -3.74 -17.73
N ARG A 129 -0.26 -3.84 -18.85
CA ARG A 129 0.21 -3.37 -20.17
C ARG A 129 -0.11 -1.90 -20.43
N ALA A 130 -1.33 -1.50 -20.07
CA ALA A 130 -1.86 -0.16 -20.32
C ALA A 130 -2.36 0.46 -19.01
N PRO A 131 -1.45 0.94 -18.14
CA PRO A 131 -1.78 1.54 -16.85
C PRO A 131 -2.49 2.88 -16.98
N LEU A 132 -3.13 3.31 -15.90
CA LEU A 132 -3.79 4.61 -15.81
C LEU A 132 -2.86 5.80 -16.06
N ALA A 133 -1.62 5.75 -15.53
CA ALA A 133 -0.64 6.81 -15.73
C ALA A 133 0.80 6.32 -15.66
N ARG A 134 1.73 7.08 -16.24
CA ARG A 134 3.17 6.82 -16.21
C ARG A 134 3.97 8.07 -15.89
N GLY A 135 5.19 7.87 -15.40
CA GLY A 135 6.06 8.97 -14.98
C GLY A 135 5.57 9.61 -13.70
N GLY A 136 6.14 10.77 -13.37
CA GLY A 136 5.91 11.47 -12.10
C GLY A 136 7.19 11.58 -11.27
N LEU A 137 7.20 12.52 -10.33
CA LEU A 137 8.33 12.79 -9.47
C LEU A 137 7.86 13.12 -8.06
N LEU A 138 8.14 12.23 -7.11
CA LEU A 138 7.85 12.45 -5.70
C LEU A 138 9.08 13.06 -5.02
N THR A 139 8.95 14.29 -4.56
CA THR A 139 9.98 14.96 -3.75
C THR A 139 9.64 14.83 -2.27
N PHE A 140 10.58 14.37 -1.46
CA PHE A 140 10.38 14.11 -0.03
C PHE A 140 11.57 14.58 0.81
N PRO A 141 11.31 15.04 2.05
CA PRO A 141 12.38 15.40 2.97
C PRO A 141 13.05 14.15 3.54
N VAL A 142 14.37 14.22 3.68
CA VAL A 142 15.18 13.21 4.34
C VAL A 142 15.77 13.82 5.60
N PHE A 143 15.49 13.18 6.72
CA PHE A 143 16.02 13.55 8.02
C PHE A 143 16.30 12.29 8.82
N VAL A 144 17.57 12.06 9.16
CA VAL A 144 17.98 10.97 10.04
C VAL A 144 18.44 11.58 11.37
N PRO A 145 17.72 11.36 12.48
CA PRO A 145 18.10 11.88 13.78
C PRO A 145 19.55 11.54 14.15
N GLY A 146 20.30 12.52 14.66
CA GLY A 146 21.71 12.34 15.04
C GLY A 146 22.71 12.27 13.89
N VAL A 147 22.25 12.13 12.64
CA VAL A 147 23.11 12.11 11.44
C VAL A 147 22.93 13.39 10.62
N THR A 148 21.68 13.83 10.42
CA THR A 148 21.37 14.98 9.57
C THR A 148 21.10 16.21 10.43
N LYS A 149 21.83 17.31 10.23
CA LYS A 149 21.65 18.57 11.00
C LYS A 149 20.42 19.37 10.57
N LYS A 150 20.08 19.37 9.27
CA LYS A 150 18.89 20.01 8.69
C LYS A 150 18.29 19.07 7.64
N PRO A 151 16.95 18.95 7.53
CA PRO A 151 16.34 18.16 6.47
C PRO A 151 16.84 18.60 5.09
N TYR A 152 17.11 17.64 4.21
CA TYR A 152 17.38 17.89 2.79
C TYR A 152 16.37 17.14 1.94
N TYR A 153 16.17 17.57 0.71
CA TYR A 153 15.19 16.94 -0.17
C TYR A 153 15.83 15.94 -1.12
N LYS A 154 15.12 14.86 -1.38
CA LYS A 154 15.41 13.90 -2.45
C LYS A 154 14.15 13.69 -3.28
N SER A 155 14.34 13.14 -4.48
CA SER A 155 13.24 12.83 -5.36
C SER A 155 13.33 11.39 -5.85
N ALA A 156 12.19 10.74 -5.94
CA ALA A 156 12.02 9.42 -6.55
C ALA A 156 11.11 9.56 -7.78
N ARG A 157 11.50 8.92 -8.88
CA ARG A 157 10.65 8.86 -10.08
C ARG A 157 9.59 7.79 -9.87
N LEU A 158 8.36 8.11 -10.27
CA LEU A 158 7.30 7.12 -10.38
C LEU A 158 7.38 6.48 -11.76
N HIS A 159 7.34 5.16 -11.80
CA HIS A 159 7.31 4.41 -13.06
C HIS A 159 5.89 4.36 -13.62
N GLN A 160 4.93 3.96 -12.77
CA GLN A 160 3.59 3.61 -13.17
C GLN A 160 2.61 3.81 -12.02
N LEU A 161 1.39 4.20 -12.35
CA LEU A 161 0.22 4.16 -11.47
C LEU A 161 -0.88 3.38 -12.18
N GLN A 162 -1.41 2.36 -11.49
CA GLN A 162 -2.44 1.47 -12.01
C GLN A 162 -3.57 1.28 -11.00
N LEU A 163 -4.74 0.92 -11.51
CA LEU A 163 -5.86 0.45 -10.70
C LEU A 163 -5.85 -1.08 -10.69
N GLU A 164 -6.12 -1.66 -9.53
CA GLU A 164 -6.24 -3.12 -9.40
C GLU A 164 -7.23 -3.52 -8.31
N GLN A 165 -7.76 -4.72 -8.48
CA GLN A 165 -8.62 -5.36 -7.50
C GLN A 165 -7.76 -5.94 -6.36
N ASP A 166 -8.17 -5.69 -5.12
CA ASP A 166 -7.56 -6.31 -3.93
C ASP A 166 -8.07 -7.76 -3.75
N SER A 167 -7.28 -8.59 -3.08
CA SER A 167 -7.69 -9.95 -2.72
C SER A 167 -8.48 -9.98 -1.42
N GLY A 168 -9.04 -11.15 -1.10
CA GLY A 168 -9.55 -11.40 0.25
C GLY A 168 -8.42 -11.45 1.28
N LYS A 169 -8.79 -11.78 2.52
CA LYS A 169 -7.86 -11.99 3.61
C LYS A 169 -8.04 -13.39 4.18
N SER A 170 -6.96 -14.16 4.24
CA SER A 170 -6.95 -15.43 4.97
C SER A 170 -6.66 -15.23 6.46
N LEU A 171 -7.36 -15.99 7.31
CA LEU A 171 -7.13 -16.09 8.74
C LEU A 171 -6.75 -17.53 9.08
N HIS A 172 -5.55 -17.73 9.63
CA HIS A 172 -5.08 -19.05 10.03
C HIS A 172 -5.32 -19.24 11.53
N ASP A 173 -6.21 -20.16 11.88
CA ASP A 173 -6.48 -20.53 13.27
C ASP A 173 -5.55 -21.69 13.69
N PRO A 174 -4.60 -21.45 14.61
CA PRO A 174 -3.67 -22.48 15.06
C PRO A 174 -4.31 -23.54 15.97
N VAL A 175 -5.44 -23.21 16.62
CA VAL A 175 -6.15 -24.12 17.55
C VAL A 175 -6.98 -25.10 16.75
N GLU A 176 -7.80 -24.58 15.83
CA GLU A 176 -8.68 -25.39 14.98
C GLU A 176 -7.93 -26.04 13.80
N ARG A 177 -6.66 -25.67 13.59
CA ARG A 177 -5.81 -26.10 12.45
C ARG A 177 -6.50 -25.88 11.11
N LYS A 178 -7.24 -24.78 10.98
CA LYS A 178 -8.01 -24.41 9.79
C LYS A 178 -7.62 -23.02 9.32
N SER A 179 -7.80 -22.80 8.02
CA SER A 179 -7.69 -21.48 7.41
C SER A 179 -9.08 -21.04 6.99
N LEU A 180 -9.46 -19.83 7.38
CA LEU A 180 -10.70 -19.15 7.01
C LEU A 180 -10.42 -18.07 5.97
#